data_AF-Q6NEG5-F1
#
_entry.id   AF-Q6NEG5-F1
#
_cell.length_a   1.000
_cell.length_b   1.000
_cell.length_c   1.000
_cell.angle_alpha   90.00
_cell.angle_beta   90.00
_cell.angle_gamma   90.00
#
_symmetry.space_group_name_H-M   'P 1'
#
loop_
_entity.id
_entity.type
_entity.pdbx_description
1 polymer ?
#
loop_
_entity_poly.entity_id
_entity_poly.type
_entity_poly.pdbx_seq_one_letter_code
_entity_poly.pdbx_strand_id
1 'polypeptide(L)'
;MRTRNMQDFEGPLPDLLESALTWVKQNAPTQNVYDSSGHMRKESVYPLPAVRELIANALVHRDLSPNSDGKWVEIRLCDDRLVISNPGGLRGVSVKQLESATLSKNAVNPRLYDIAKRVRTEGAGIQEVLRQTCQALLAKPQLIDTGVQFTAILYGASVFSEAELEWLRSIGGDGLTAVEKHLLVGLRKGESWHLSRILNEFSPITVAEAEKLMHGLKKRGFIESDNKTFTLGAHSENQAPRVEKEETTLAKITKNAPTIAHALELKPEQSFEELLRTTGLSQGQLRFALDKLQAVGLVVREGGWGVHGTTYHWSAQT
;
A
#
# COMPACT_ATOMS: atom_id res chain seq x y z
N MET A 1 13.11 -21.45 2.77
CA MET A 1 11.73 -21.23 3.28
C MET A 1 11.00 -22.56 3.18
N ARG A 2 10.55 -23.16 4.30
CA ARG A 2 9.79 -24.43 4.27
C ARG A 2 8.30 -24.10 4.14
N THR A 3 7.62 -24.66 3.15
CA THR A 3 6.15 -24.61 3.06
C THR A 3 5.55 -25.28 4.30
N ARG A 4 4.71 -24.55 5.03
CA ARG A 4 3.97 -25.07 6.19
C ARG A 4 2.47 -25.04 5.86
N ASN A 5 1.72 -26.00 6.41
CA ASN A 5 0.26 -26.06 6.33
C ASN A 5 -0.30 -26.04 4.89
N MET A 6 0.41 -26.66 3.93
CA MET A 6 -0.07 -26.85 2.56
C MET A 6 -1.34 -27.71 2.57
N GLN A 7 -2.38 -27.22 1.92
CA GLN A 7 -3.66 -27.91 1.76
C GLN A 7 -4.19 -27.65 0.35
N ASP A 8 -4.68 -28.71 -0.28
CA ASP A 8 -5.33 -28.63 -1.58
C ASP A 8 -6.84 -28.72 -1.37
N PHE A 9 -7.59 -27.86 -2.06
CA PHE A 9 -9.05 -27.80 -1.98
C PHE A 9 -9.65 -28.10 -3.36
N GLU A 10 -10.62 -29.00 -3.39
CA GLU A 10 -11.42 -29.34 -4.57
C GLU A 10 -12.91 -29.28 -4.23
N GLY A 11 -13.76 -28.95 -5.21
CA GLY A 11 -15.20 -28.88 -5.01
C GLY A 11 -15.85 -27.70 -5.73
N PRO A 12 -17.13 -27.40 -5.41
CA PRO A 12 -17.84 -26.27 -6.00
C PRO A 12 -17.26 -24.93 -5.49
N LEU A 13 -17.38 -23.88 -6.31
CA LEU A 13 -16.79 -22.56 -6.02
C LEU A 13 -17.13 -21.98 -4.62
N PRO A 14 -18.37 -22.09 -4.09
CA PRO A 14 -18.66 -21.61 -2.75
C PRO A 14 -17.83 -22.32 -1.67
N ASP A 15 -17.70 -23.64 -1.76
CA ASP A 15 -16.96 -24.44 -0.78
C ASP A 15 -15.46 -24.16 -0.86
N LEU A 16 -14.92 -23.97 -2.07
CA LEU A 16 -13.54 -23.54 -2.28
C LEU A 16 -13.26 -22.18 -1.63
N LEU A 17 -14.16 -21.22 -1.80
CA LEU A 17 -14.04 -19.88 -1.21
C LEU A 17 -14.03 -19.96 0.32
N GLU A 18 -14.99 -20.66 0.92
CA GLU A 18 -15.09 -20.79 2.37
C GLU A 18 -13.91 -21.58 2.97
N SER A 19 -13.45 -22.63 2.30
CA SER A 19 -12.30 -23.42 2.73
C SER A 19 -11.01 -22.60 2.69
N ALA A 20 -10.77 -21.89 1.59
CA ALA A 20 -9.61 -21.02 1.44
C ALA A 20 -9.62 -19.86 2.46
N LEU A 21 -10.78 -19.26 2.71
CA LEU A 21 -10.94 -18.22 3.74
C LEU A 21 -10.67 -18.74 5.14
N THR A 22 -11.19 -19.92 5.46
CA THR A 22 -10.96 -20.58 6.74
C THR A 22 -9.49 -20.87 6.94
N TRP A 23 -8.81 -21.36 5.89
CA TRP A 23 -7.38 -21.59 5.90
C TRP A 23 -6.59 -20.30 6.15
N VAL A 24 -6.90 -19.21 5.45
CA VAL A 24 -6.22 -17.91 5.69
C VAL A 24 -6.47 -17.44 7.13
N LYS A 25 -7.71 -17.50 7.62
CA LYS A 25 -8.06 -17.08 8.99
C LYS A 25 -7.31 -17.86 10.07
N GLN A 26 -7.06 -19.15 9.86
CA GLN A 26 -6.36 -20.00 10.81
C GLN A 26 -4.83 -19.83 10.79
N ASN A 27 -4.27 -19.43 9.64
CA ASN A 27 -2.82 -19.39 9.43
C ASN A 27 -2.25 -17.97 9.40
N ALA A 28 -3.08 -16.94 9.18
CA ALA A 28 -2.64 -15.56 9.13
C ALA A 28 -2.17 -15.08 10.52
N PRO A 29 -1.17 -14.18 10.56
CA PRO A 29 -0.80 -13.50 11.80
C PRO A 29 -2.02 -12.75 12.36
N THR A 30 -2.09 -12.70 13.69
CA THR A 30 -3.15 -11.99 14.41
C THR A 30 -2.57 -10.82 15.19
N GLN A 31 -3.37 -9.77 15.33
CA GLN A 31 -3.08 -8.61 16.15
C GLN A 31 -4.11 -8.50 17.28
N ASN A 32 -3.70 -7.89 18.39
CA ASN A 32 -4.59 -7.61 19.50
C ASN A 32 -5.31 -6.29 19.24
N VAL A 33 -6.63 -6.33 19.19
CA VAL A 33 -7.50 -5.16 19.08
C VAL A 33 -8.27 -5.03 20.39
N TYR A 34 -8.30 -3.83 20.95
CA TYR A 34 -9.08 -3.53 22.15
C TYR A 34 -10.39 -2.87 21.73
N ASP A 35 -11.52 -3.37 22.23
CA ASP A 35 -12.79 -2.69 22.04
C ASP A 35 -12.96 -1.49 22.97
N SER A 36 -14.02 -0.71 22.78
CA SER A 36 -14.33 0.48 23.59
C SER A 36 -14.61 0.16 25.06
N SER A 37 -14.84 -1.11 25.41
CA SER A 37 -14.98 -1.59 26.78
C SER A 37 -13.66 -2.09 27.39
N GLY A 38 -12.56 -2.03 26.62
CA GLY A 38 -11.23 -2.49 27.03
C GLY A 38 -11.00 -3.99 26.87
N HIS A 39 -11.94 -4.75 26.29
CA HIS A 39 -11.72 -6.18 26.04
C HIS A 39 -10.81 -6.38 24.82
N MET A 40 -9.81 -7.22 25.00
CA MET A 40 -8.89 -7.63 23.94
C MET A 40 -9.51 -8.74 23.09
N ARG A 41 -9.42 -8.59 21.77
CA ARG A 41 -9.73 -9.63 20.80
C ARG A 41 -8.57 -9.82 19.85
N LYS A 42 -8.31 -11.07 19.47
CA LYS A 42 -7.36 -11.39 18.40
C LYS A 42 -8.08 -11.30 17.07
N GLU A 43 -7.61 -10.42 16.21
CA GLU A 43 -8.11 -10.26 14.85
C GLU A 43 -7.01 -10.57 13.85
N SER A 44 -7.40 -11.08 12.68
CA SER A 44 -6.46 -11.27 11.57
C SER A 44 -5.85 -9.93 11.19
N VAL A 45 -4.54 -9.90 10.97
CA VAL A 45 -3.84 -8.73 10.43
C VAL A 45 -4.40 -8.35 9.06
N TYR A 46 -4.71 -9.35 8.22
CA TYR A 46 -5.36 -9.13 6.93
C TYR A 46 -6.87 -9.00 7.09
N PRO A 47 -7.51 -7.94 6.55
CA PRO A 47 -8.97 -7.79 6.57
C PRO A 47 -9.64 -8.94 5.81
N LEU A 48 -10.37 -9.79 6.52
CA LEU A 48 -11.06 -10.95 5.90
C LEU A 48 -12.02 -10.56 4.76
N PRO A 49 -12.72 -9.41 4.78
CA PRO A 49 -13.49 -8.97 3.61
C PRO A 49 -12.63 -8.73 2.36
N ALA A 50 -11.43 -8.15 2.52
CA ALA A 50 -10.49 -7.94 1.41
C ALA A 50 -9.97 -9.28 0.88
N VAL A 51 -9.58 -10.18 1.79
CA VAL A 51 -9.12 -11.54 1.44
C VAL A 51 -10.21 -12.31 0.69
N ARG A 52 -11.46 -12.26 1.16
CA ARG A 52 -12.62 -12.90 0.50
C ARG A 52 -12.77 -12.42 -0.92
N GLU A 53 -12.72 -11.10 -1.12
CA GLU A 53 -12.90 -10.51 -2.44
C GLU A 53 -11.74 -10.88 -3.39
N LEU A 54 -10.49 -10.92 -2.91
CA LEU A 54 -9.36 -11.37 -3.72
C LEU A 54 -9.44 -12.85 -4.10
N ILE A 55 -9.80 -13.73 -3.16
CA ILE A 55 -9.97 -15.17 -3.43
C ILE A 55 -11.14 -15.39 -4.38
N ALA A 56 -12.28 -14.74 -4.14
CA ALA A 56 -13.44 -14.84 -5.02
C ALA A 56 -13.10 -14.36 -6.45
N ASN A 57 -12.38 -13.25 -6.59
CA ASN A 57 -11.94 -12.76 -7.89
C ASN A 57 -10.97 -13.74 -8.57
N ALA A 58 -10.03 -14.33 -7.83
CA ALA A 58 -9.14 -15.37 -8.38
C ALA A 58 -9.93 -16.59 -8.88
N LEU A 59 -10.89 -17.08 -8.09
CA LEU A 59 -11.71 -18.24 -8.45
C LEU A 59 -12.63 -17.98 -9.65
N VAL A 60 -13.26 -16.80 -9.73
CA VAL A 60 -14.20 -16.44 -10.81
C VAL A 60 -13.49 -16.09 -12.11
N HIS A 61 -12.33 -15.45 -12.03
CA HIS A 61 -11.56 -14.99 -13.19
C HIS A 61 -10.43 -15.95 -13.59
N ARG A 62 -10.38 -17.15 -13.00
CA ARG A 62 -9.43 -18.20 -13.36
C ARG A 62 -9.50 -18.50 -14.86
N ASP A 63 -8.36 -18.54 -15.52
CA ASP A 63 -8.32 -19.02 -16.91
C ASP A 63 -8.54 -20.54 -16.94
N LEU A 64 -9.62 -20.96 -17.58
CA LEU A 64 -10.01 -22.37 -17.78
C LEU A 64 -9.63 -22.86 -19.18
N SER A 65 -8.75 -22.15 -19.88
CA SER A 65 -8.24 -22.56 -21.19
C SER A 65 -7.31 -23.78 -21.06
N PRO A 66 -7.11 -24.55 -22.14
CA PRO A 66 -6.15 -25.67 -22.14
C PRO A 66 -4.73 -25.26 -21.72
N ASN A 67 -4.34 -24.00 -21.94
CA ASN A 67 -3.01 -23.48 -21.57
C ASN A 67 -2.83 -23.26 -20.05
N SER A 68 -3.93 -23.34 -19.31
CA SER A 68 -3.99 -23.21 -17.86
C SER A 68 -4.40 -24.52 -17.19
N ASP A 69 -4.44 -25.63 -17.95
CA ASP A 69 -4.71 -26.95 -17.43
C ASP A 69 -3.65 -27.38 -16.41
N GLY A 70 -4.10 -27.98 -15.31
CA GLY A 70 -3.25 -28.31 -14.16
C GLY A 70 -2.72 -27.14 -13.33
N LYS A 71 -3.05 -25.87 -13.65
CA LYS A 71 -2.64 -24.70 -12.83
C LYS A 71 -3.72 -24.33 -11.81
N TRP A 72 -3.29 -24.08 -10.58
CA TRP A 72 -4.16 -23.78 -9.44
C TRP A 72 -4.20 -22.29 -9.12
N VAL A 73 -5.28 -21.84 -8.49
CA VAL A 73 -5.22 -20.61 -7.71
C VAL A 73 -4.37 -20.91 -6.48
N GLU A 74 -3.29 -20.16 -6.30
CA GLU A 74 -2.36 -20.37 -5.19
C GLU A 74 -2.49 -19.26 -4.15
N ILE A 75 -2.58 -19.64 -2.89
CA ILE A 75 -2.62 -18.72 -1.75
C ILE A 75 -1.42 -19.01 -0.87
N ARG A 76 -0.57 -18.01 -0.66
CA ARG A 76 0.68 -18.15 0.11
C ARG A 76 0.74 -17.08 1.18
N LEU A 77 0.87 -17.51 2.44
CA LEU A 77 1.22 -16.65 3.56
C LEU A 77 2.75 -16.65 3.71
N CYS A 78 3.37 -15.52 3.42
CA CYS A 78 4.77 -15.23 3.70
C CYS A 78 4.89 -14.48 5.05
N ASP A 79 6.11 -14.27 5.53
CA ASP A 79 6.36 -13.65 6.83
C ASP A 79 5.80 -12.21 6.91
N ASP A 80 5.77 -11.48 5.81
CA ASP A 80 5.36 -10.07 5.70
C ASP A 80 4.10 -9.85 4.85
N ARG A 81 3.66 -10.83 4.08
CA ARG A 81 2.63 -10.65 3.04
C ARG A 81 1.78 -11.88 2.76
N LEU A 82 0.52 -11.65 2.39
CA LEU A 82 -0.37 -12.63 1.77
C LEU A 82 -0.30 -12.46 0.25
N VAL A 83 0.00 -13.52 -0.47
CA VAL A 83 0.07 -13.56 -1.94
C VAL A 83 -1.03 -14.47 -2.46
N ILE A 84 -1.87 -13.94 -3.36
CA ILE A 84 -2.90 -14.71 -4.07
C ILE A 84 -2.58 -14.65 -5.56
N SER A 85 -2.25 -15.78 -6.15
CA SER A 85 -1.88 -15.92 -7.56
C SER A 85 -2.95 -16.70 -8.32
N ASN A 86 -3.40 -16.14 -9.44
CA ASN A 86 -4.40 -16.72 -10.31
C ASN A 86 -3.82 -16.94 -11.71
N PRO A 87 -3.96 -18.15 -12.31
CA PRO A 87 -3.56 -18.36 -13.69
C PRO A 87 -4.45 -17.57 -14.67
N GLY A 88 -3.82 -17.04 -15.70
CA GLY A 88 -4.42 -16.06 -16.62
C GLY A 88 -4.08 -14.62 -16.26
N GLY A 89 -4.33 -13.68 -17.17
CA GLY A 89 -4.15 -12.25 -16.94
C GLY A 89 -5.45 -11.45 -17.05
N LEU A 90 -5.35 -10.14 -16.84
CA LEU A 90 -6.50 -9.26 -17.02
C LEU A 90 -6.92 -9.21 -18.50
N ARG A 91 -8.23 -9.28 -18.76
CA ARG A 91 -8.79 -9.18 -20.12
C ARG A 91 -9.68 -7.95 -20.22
N GLY A 92 -9.31 -7.02 -21.11
CA GLY A 92 -10.12 -5.82 -21.38
C GLY A 92 -10.13 -4.77 -20.26
N VAL A 93 -9.26 -4.91 -19.24
CA VAL A 93 -9.03 -3.93 -18.17
C VAL A 93 -7.55 -3.93 -17.78
N SER A 94 -7.01 -2.75 -17.47
CA SER A 94 -5.67 -2.61 -16.89
C SER A 94 -5.73 -2.54 -15.38
N VAL A 95 -4.61 -2.82 -14.71
CA VAL A 95 -4.46 -2.63 -13.25
C VAL A 95 -4.85 -1.20 -12.84
N LYS A 96 -4.42 -0.18 -13.60
CA LYS A 96 -4.78 1.22 -13.34
C LYS A 96 -6.29 1.46 -13.38
N GLN A 97 -7.02 0.77 -14.26
CA GLN A 97 -8.48 0.88 -14.31
C GLN A 97 -9.16 0.18 -13.13
N LEU A 98 -8.60 -0.94 -12.65
CA LEU A 98 -9.09 -1.61 -11.43
C LEU A 98 -8.90 -0.76 -10.19
N GLU A 99 -7.84 0.04 -10.14
CA GLU A 99 -7.56 0.98 -9.06
C GLU A 99 -8.36 2.28 -9.15
N SER A 100 -8.98 2.57 -10.30
CA SER A 100 -9.76 3.78 -10.51
C SER A 100 -11.20 3.65 -10.01
N ALA A 101 -11.79 4.75 -9.55
CA ALA A 101 -13.20 4.82 -9.16
C ALA A 101 -14.20 4.41 -10.27
N THR A 102 -13.77 4.40 -11.53
CA THR A 102 -14.61 4.02 -12.67
C THR A 102 -14.49 2.52 -12.93
N LEU A 103 -15.44 1.75 -12.41
CA LEU A 103 -15.52 0.31 -12.64
C LEU A 103 -15.62 -0.01 -14.15
N SER A 104 -14.65 -0.76 -14.68
CA SER A 104 -14.87 -1.56 -15.88
C SER A 104 -15.28 -2.97 -15.48
N LYS A 105 -16.57 -3.30 -15.70
CA LYS A 105 -17.19 -4.57 -15.34
C LYS A 105 -16.93 -5.62 -16.41
N ASN A 106 -15.69 -6.07 -16.57
CA ASN A 106 -15.36 -7.14 -17.52
C ASN A 106 -15.09 -8.44 -16.76
N ALA A 107 -16.15 -9.23 -16.51
CA ALA A 107 -16.01 -10.60 -16.04
C ALA A 107 -15.79 -11.55 -17.21
N VAL A 108 -14.77 -12.41 -17.12
CA VAL A 108 -14.48 -13.42 -18.16
C VAL A 108 -15.60 -14.46 -18.25
N ASN A 109 -16.31 -14.70 -17.13
CA ASN A 109 -17.46 -15.60 -17.08
C ASN A 109 -18.63 -14.97 -16.30
N PRO A 110 -19.58 -14.31 -16.98
CA PRO A 110 -20.72 -13.65 -16.34
C PRO A 110 -21.60 -14.60 -15.52
N ARG A 111 -21.71 -15.87 -15.94
CA ARG A 111 -22.52 -16.88 -15.24
C ARG A 111 -21.86 -17.32 -13.92
N LEU A 112 -20.54 -17.53 -13.93
CA LEU A 112 -19.79 -17.80 -12.68
C LEU A 112 -19.79 -16.58 -11.77
N TYR A 113 -19.68 -15.37 -12.34
CA TYR A 113 -19.80 -14.13 -11.60
C TYR A 113 -21.18 -14.00 -10.93
N ASP A 114 -22.27 -14.35 -11.61
CA ASP A 114 -23.62 -14.32 -11.03
C ASP A 114 -23.84 -15.37 -9.93
N ILE A 115 -23.27 -16.58 -10.08
CA ILE A 115 -23.30 -17.62 -9.04
C ILE A 115 -22.51 -17.17 -7.81
N ALA A 116 -21.30 -16.66 -8.01
CA ALA A 116 -20.48 -16.10 -6.93
C ALA A 116 -21.14 -14.87 -6.30
N LYS A 117 -21.82 -14.03 -7.09
CA LYS A 117 -22.53 -12.83 -6.63
C LYS A 117 -23.70 -13.17 -5.72
N ARG A 118 -24.40 -14.29 -5.93
CA ARG A 118 -25.46 -14.75 -5.01
C ARG A 118 -24.93 -15.19 -3.64
N VAL A 119 -23.63 -15.46 -3.54
CA VAL A 119 -22.89 -15.75 -2.30
C VAL A 119 -22.24 -14.48 -1.71
N ARG A 120 -22.40 -13.31 -2.36
CA ARG A 120 -21.89 -12.01 -1.91
C ARG A 120 -22.99 -11.20 -1.21
N THR A 121 -22.65 -10.53 -0.11
CA THR A 121 -23.26 -9.24 0.22
C THR A 121 -22.72 -8.19 -0.77
N GLU A 122 -23.59 -7.33 -1.29
CA GLU A 122 -23.35 -6.52 -2.48
C GLU A 122 -22.03 -5.70 -2.49
N GLY A 123 -21.26 -5.88 -3.56
CA GLY A 123 -20.72 -4.78 -4.38
C GLY A 123 -19.54 -3.95 -3.85
N ALA A 124 -18.31 -4.27 -4.29
CA ALA A 124 -17.35 -3.23 -4.68
C ALA A 124 -16.13 -3.75 -5.50
N GLY A 125 -15.90 -5.06 -5.60
CA GLY A 125 -14.77 -5.54 -6.42
C GLY A 125 -13.43 -5.22 -5.77
N ILE A 126 -12.40 -4.97 -6.59
CA ILE A 126 -11.09 -4.49 -6.11
C ILE A 126 -11.19 -3.22 -5.24
N GLN A 127 -12.23 -2.40 -5.42
CA GLN A 127 -12.44 -1.20 -4.60
C GLN A 127 -12.73 -1.54 -3.13
N GLU A 128 -13.38 -2.68 -2.86
CA GLU A 128 -13.57 -3.15 -1.49
C GLU A 128 -12.24 -3.53 -0.86
N VAL A 129 -11.35 -4.16 -1.63
CA VAL A 129 -10.00 -4.50 -1.17
C VAL A 129 -9.25 -3.22 -0.78
N LEU A 130 -9.25 -2.21 -1.65
CA LEU A 130 -8.60 -0.92 -1.39
C LEU A 130 -9.16 -0.22 -0.14
N ARG A 131 -10.49 -0.21 -0.01
CA ARG A 131 -11.18 0.39 1.14
C ARG A 131 -10.81 -0.32 2.45
N GLN A 132 -10.82 -1.64 2.46
CA GLN A 132 -10.54 -2.47 3.63
C GLN A 132 -9.07 -2.38 4.05
N THR A 133 -8.13 -2.40 3.10
CA THR A 133 -6.70 -2.22 3.42
C THR A 133 -6.43 -0.83 3.97
N CYS A 134 -7.03 0.21 3.39
CA CYS A 134 -6.93 1.57 3.92
C CYS A 134 -7.49 1.64 5.34
N GLN A 135 -8.69 1.10 5.58
CA GLN A 135 -9.31 1.07 6.92
C GLN A 135 -8.47 0.35 7.97
N ALA A 136 -7.77 -0.71 7.58
CA ALA A 136 -6.85 -1.44 8.43
C ALA A 136 -5.46 -0.80 8.56
N LEU A 137 -5.25 0.39 7.98
CA LEU A 137 -3.97 1.10 7.95
C LEU A 137 -2.85 0.26 7.31
N LEU A 138 -3.19 -0.57 6.33
CA LEU A 138 -2.26 -1.38 5.56
C LEU A 138 -1.88 -0.67 4.26
N ALA A 139 -0.73 -1.05 3.71
CA ALA A 139 -0.30 -0.56 2.42
C ALA A 139 -1.32 -0.93 1.33
N LYS A 140 -1.41 -0.10 0.28
CA LYS A 140 -2.22 -0.42 -0.88
C LYS A 140 -1.82 -1.81 -1.42
N PRO A 141 -2.78 -2.70 -1.73
CA PRO A 141 -2.48 -3.98 -2.34
C PRO A 141 -1.69 -3.79 -3.63
N GLN A 142 -0.65 -4.59 -3.83
CA GLN A 142 0.07 -4.61 -5.10
C GLN A 142 -0.63 -5.61 -6.03
N LEU A 143 -1.10 -5.10 -7.18
CA LEU A 143 -1.73 -5.91 -8.23
C LEU A 143 -0.75 -6.03 -9.40
N ILE A 144 -0.31 -7.24 -9.70
CA ILE A 144 0.66 -7.54 -10.75
C ILE A 144 -0.05 -8.39 -11.80
N ASP A 145 -0.06 -7.91 -13.05
CA ASP A 145 -0.54 -8.66 -14.20
C ASP A 145 0.59 -8.90 -15.20
N THR A 146 0.79 -10.16 -15.57
CA THR A 146 1.78 -10.57 -16.59
C THR A 146 1.11 -11.00 -17.90
N GLY A 147 -0.22 -10.90 -17.99
CA GLY A 147 -1.02 -11.42 -19.11
C GLY A 147 -1.28 -12.93 -19.04
N VAL A 148 -0.39 -13.69 -18.40
CA VAL A 148 -0.52 -15.14 -18.18
C VAL A 148 -0.75 -15.51 -16.71
N GLN A 149 -0.54 -14.57 -15.81
CA GLN A 149 -0.76 -14.70 -14.37
C GLN A 149 -1.09 -13.34 -13.76
N PHE A 150 -2.12 -13.31 -12.92
CA PHE A 150 -2.50 -12.18 -12.10
C PHE A 150 -2.17 -12.49 -10.64
N THR A 151 -1.53 -11.56 -9.93
CA THR A 151 -1.14 -11.73 -8.53
C THR A 151 -1.54 -10.51 -7.71
N ALA A 152 -2.23 -10.75 -6.60
CA ALA A 152 -2.53 -9.74 -5.59
C ALA A 152 -1.67 -9.98 -4.34
N ILE A 153 -1.04 -8.93 -3.83
CA ILE A 153 -0.18 -8.97 -2.65
C ILE A 153 -0.72 -8.00 -1.60
N LEU A 154 -1.00 -8.52 -0.40
CA LEU A 154 -1.33 -7.73 0.78
C LEU A 154 -0.17 -7.76 1.77
N TYR A 155 0.34 -6.59 2.14
CA TYR A 155 1.34 -6.47 3.21
C TYR A 155 0.65 -6.36 4.56
N GLY A 156 1.14 -7.10 5.56
CA GLY A 156 0.52 -7.16 6.89
C GLY A 156 0.98 -6.07 7.85
N ALA A 157 2.05 -5.35 7.52
CA ALA A 157 2.53 -4.26 8.36
C ALA A 157 1.66 -3.00 8.19
N SER A 158 1.44 -2.30 9.31
CA SER A 158 0.88 -0.94 9.30
C SER A 158 1.75 -0.02 8.44
N VAL A 159 1.12 0.86 7.68
CA VAL A 159 1.82 1.93 6.94
C VAL A 159 2.39 3.01 7.86
N PHE A 160 1.89 3.07 9.09
CA PHE A 160 2.37 3.99 10.10
C PHE A 160 3.35 3.32 11.06
N SER A 161 4.39 4.05 11.41
CA SER A 161 5.31 3.68 12.49
C SER A 161 4.64 3.81 13.86
N GLU A 162 5.22 3.17 14.87
CA GLU A 162 4.74 3.27 16.25
C GLU A 162 4.70 4.72 16.75
N ALA A 163 5.71 5.54 16.39
CA ALA A 163 5.76 6.96 16.72
C ALA A 163 4.66 7.80 16.05
N GLU A 164 4.20 7.40 14.86
CA GLU A 164 3.09 8.04 14.16
C GLU A 164 1.76 7.65 14.77
N LEU A 165 1.57 6.37 15.11
CA LEU A 165 0.39 5.88 15.81
C LEU A 165 0.25 6.52 17.19
N GLU A 166 1.35 6.66 17.93
CA GLU A 166 1.34 7.29 19.25
C GLU A 166 1.01 8.78 19.17
N TRP A 167 1.53 9.48 18.17
CA TRP A 167 1.13 10.85 17.91
C TRP A 167 -0.33 10.98 17.49
N LEU A 168 -0.84 10.08 16.64
CA LEU A 168 -2.25 10.07 16.28
C LEU A 168 -3.11 9.90 17.55
N ARG A 169 -2.71 9.05 18.50
CA ARG A 169 -3.41 8.93 19.79
C ARG A 169 -3.30 10.20 20.62
N SER A 170 -2.13 10.84 20.69
CA SER A 170 -1.96 12.07 21.50
C SER A 170 -2.85 13.21 21.00
N ILE A 171 -3.09 13.33 19.70
CA ILE A 171 -4.00 14.35 19.16
C ILE A 171 -5.49 13.94 19.23
N GLY A 172 -5.85 12.85 19.90
CA GLY A 172 -7.23 12.37 19.98
C GLY A 172 -7.70 11.65 18.71
N GLY A 173 -6.79 10.97 18.02
CA GLY A 173 -7.01 10.35 16.72
C GLY A 173 -7.83 9.08 16.71
N ASP A 174 -8.32 8.61 17.86
CA ASP A 174 -9.15 7.40 17.95
C ASP A 174 -10.49 7.55 17.21
N GLY A 175 -11.02 8.78 17.16
CA GLY A 175 -12.22 9.12 16.40
C GLY A 175 -11.97 9.47 14.92
N LEU A 176 -10.73 9.35 14.43
CA LEU A 176 -10.39 9.65 13.03
C LEU A 176 -10.59 8.43 12.14
N THR A 177 -11.12 8.67 10.96
CA THR A 177 -11.14 7.65 9.90
C THR A 177 -9.72 7.34 9.42
N ALA A 178 -9.52 6.19 8.78
CA ALA A 178 -8.21 5.84 8.23
C ALA A 178 -7.68 6.89 7.24
N VAL A 179 -8.54 7.43 6.37
CA VAL A 179 -8.15 8.46 5.40
C VAL A 179 -7.72 9.75 6.10
N GLU A 180 -8.42 10.14 7.17
CA GLU A 180 -8.03 11.28 8.01
C GLU A 180 -6.67 11.06 8.69
N LYS A 181 -6.41 9.86 9.20
CA LYS A 181 -5.11 9.50 9.79
C LYS A 181 -3.97 9.63 8.76
N HIS A 182 -4.16 9.11 7.55
CA HIS A 182 -3.16 9.23 6.48
C HIS A 182 -2.88 10.69 6.11
N LEU A 183 -3.93 11.50 5.99
CA LEU A 183 -3.80 12.93 5.71
C LEU A 183 -2.99 13.65 6.79
N LEU A 184 -3.30 13.41 8.07
CA LEU A 184 -2.61 14.06 9.17
C LEU A 184 -1.14 13.62 9.28
N VAL A 185 -0.85 12.33 9.12
CA VAL A 185 0.54 11.84 9.11
C VAL A 185 1.30 12.43 7.92
N GLY A 186 0.71 12.49 6.73
CA GLY A 186 1.32 13.10 5.56
C GLY A 186 1.61 14.60 5.77
N LEU A 187 0.64 15.35 6.32
CA LEU A 187 0.83 16.77 6.67
C LEU A 187 1.95 16.96 7.70
N ARG A 188 2.04 16.08 8.71
CA ARG A 188 3.13 16.09 9.69
C ARG A 188 4.50 15.87 9.07
N LYS A 189 4.58 15.03 8.04
CA LYS A 189 5.80 14.79 7.25
C LYS A 189 6.16 15.96 6.31
N GLY A 190 5.38 17.04 6.31
CA GLY A 190 5.58 18.19 5.44
C GLY A 190 5.09 17.95 4.01
N GLU A 191 4.28 16.92 3.78
CA GLU A 191 3.72 16.67 2.47
C GLU A 191 2.61 17.67 2.13
N SER A 192 2.59 18.16 0.89
CA SER A 192 1.50 18.97 0.39
C SER A 192 0.32 18.10 -0.04
N TRP A 193 -0.86 18.43 0.46
CA TRP A 193 -2.11 17.78 0.10
C TRP A 193 -3.04 18.77 -0.61
N HIS A 194 -3.65 18.30 -1.70
CA HIS A 194 -4.71 19.00 -2.44
C HIS A 194 -5.81 17.99 -2.74
N LEU A 195 -7.02 18.49 -3.06
CA LEU A 195 -8.18 17.65 -3.35
C LEU A 195 -7.90 16.58 -4.43
N SER A 196 -7.18 16.93 -5.49
CA SER A 196 -6.79 16.00 -6.55
C SER A 196 -5.91 14.84 -6.07
N ARG A 197 -5.01 15.11 -5.12
CA ARG A 197 -4.16 14.07 -4.53
C ARG A 197 -4.98 13.13 -3.65
N ILE A 198 -5.89 13.65 -2.84
CA ILE A 198 -6.79 12.86 -1.99
C ILE A 198 -7.63 11.89 -2.85
N LEU A 199 -8.21 12.39 -3.94
CA LEU A 199 -9.02 11.60 -4.87
C LEU A 199 -8.22 10.48 -5.55
N ASN A 200 -6.94 10.72 -5.84
CA ASN A 200 -6.06 9.75 -6.47
C ASN A 200 -5.59 8.68 -5.45
N GLU A 201 -5.12 9.14 -4.29
CA GLU A 201 -4.53 8.26 -3.27
C GLU A 201 -5.58 7.35 -2.62
N PHE A 202 -6.77 7.88 -2.35
CA PHE A 202 -7.83 7.18 -1.64
C PHE A 202 -9.02 6.83 -2.54
N SER A 203 -8.77 6.59 -3.83
CA SER A 203 -9.78 6.06 -4.75
C SER A 203 -10.42 4.79 -4.13
N PRO A 204 -11.77 4.69 -4.09
CA PRO A 204 -12.75 5.41 -4.92
C PRO A 204 -13.42 6.61 -4.23
N ILE A 205 -12.77 7.30 -3.29
CA ILE A 205 -13.38 8.47 -2.62
C ILE A 205 -13.91 9.51 -3.62
N THR A 206 -15.15 9.96 -3.41
CA THR A 206 -15.80 10.97 -4.24
C THR A 206 -15.36 12.39 -3.85
N VAL A 207 -15.60 13.36 -4.74
CA VAL A 207 -15.36 14.79 -4.45
C VAL A 207 -16.11 15.23 -3.18
N ALA A 208 -17.40 14.88 -3.08
CA ALA A 208 -18.22 15.24 -1.93
C ALA A 208 -17.72 14.62 -0.62
N GLU A 209 -17.26 13.36 -0.64
CA GLU A 209 -16.67 12.71 0.53
C GLU A 209 -15.35 13.34 0.93
N ALA A 210 -14.47 13.64 -0.03
CA ALA A 210 -13.21 14.31 0.22
C ALA A 210 -13.42 15.72 0.78
N GLU A 211 -14.35 16.50 0.23
CA GLU A 211 -14.70 17.83 0.75
C GLU A 211 -15.28 17.76 2.17
N LYS A 212 -16.20 16.79 2.42
CA LYS A 212 -16.76 16.56 3.76
C LYS A 212 -15.68 16.18 4.77
N LEU A 213 -14.73 15.33 4.38
CA LEU A 213 -13.60 14.95 5.20
C LEU A 213 -12.75 16.17 5.58
N MET A 214 -12.36 16.98 4.58
CA MET A 214 -11.54 18.17 4.81
C MET A 214 -12.26 19.20 5.68
N HIS A 215 -13.56 19.42 5.43
CA HIS A 215 -14.37 20.28 6.27
C HIS A 215 -14.46 19.77 7.71
N GLY A 216 -14.62 18.45 7.90
CA GLY A 216 -14.67 17.81 9.21
C GLY A 216 -13.35 17.92 9.99
N LEU A 217 -12.21 17.77 9.32
CA LEU A 217 -10.88 17.98 9.93
C LEU A 217 -10.66 19.44 10.32
N LYS A 218 -11.03 20.38 9.45
CA LYS A 218 -10.91 21.83 9.71
C LYS A 218 -11.80 22.26 10.88
N LYS A 219 -13.06 21.81 10.91
CA LYS A 219 -14.02 22.12 11.98
C LYS A 219 -13.53 21.62 13.35
N ARG A 220 -12.83 20.49 13.38
CA ARG A 220 -12.23 19.92 14.60
C ARG A 220 -10.84 20.49 14.92
N GLY A 221 -10.32 21.43 14.12
CA GLY A 221 -9.04 22.10 14.36
C GLY A 221 -7.79 21.27 14.04
N PHE A 222 -7.94 20.12 13.37
CA PHE A 222 -6.81 19.25 13.02
C PHE A 222 -5.97 19.81 11.87
N ILE A 223 -6.60 20.56 10.96
CA ILE A 223 -5.97 21.16 9.78
C ILE A 223 -6.38 22.62 9.61
N GLU A 224 -5.50 23.39 8.99
CA GLU A 224 -5.78 24.73 8.46
C GLU A 224 -5.65 24.73 6.94
N SER A 225 -6.22 25.75 6.28
CA SER A 225 -6.21 25.86 4.82
C SER A 225 -5.68 27.23 4.41
N ASP A 226 -4.57 27.25 3.67
CA ASP A 226 -4.04 28.46 3.03
C ASP A 226 -3.90 28.21 1.51
N ASN A 227 -4.49 29.08 0.69
CA ASN A 227 -4.34 29.07 -0.78
C ASN A 227 -4.47 27.68 -1.45
N LYS A 228 -5.48 26.88 -1.06
CA LYS A 228 -5.75 25.50 -1.54
C LYS A 228 -4.73 24.44 -1.10
N THR A 229 -3.79 24.81 -0.24
CA THR A 229 -2.91 23.90 0.48
C THR A 229 -3.43 23.71 1.91
N PHE A 230 -3.17 22.55 2.49
CA PHE A 230 -3.55 22.25 3.87
C PHE A 230 -2.30 22.12 4.74
N THR A 231 -2.40 22.58 5.97
CA THR A 231 -1.36 22.46 7.01
C THR A 231 -1.97 21.86 8.27
N LEU A 232 -1.12 21.39 9.20
CA LEU A 232 -1.61 21.01 10.53
C LEU A 232 -2.15 22.25 11.26
N GLY A 233 -3.29 22.08 11.94
CA GLY A 233 -3.84 23.12 12.81
C GLY A 233 -3.30 23.03 14.23
N ALA A 234 -3.57 24.06 15.04
CA ALA A 234 -3.07 24.17 16.42
C ALA A 234 -3.37 22.96 17.32
N HIS A 235 -4.47 22.23 17.08
CA HIS A 235 -4.81 21.00 17.81
C HIS A 235 -3.82 19.85 17.55
N SER A 236 -3.19 19.86 16.38
CA SER A 236 -2.21 18.85 15.95
C SER A 236 -0.76 19.25 16.25
N GLU A 237 -0.51 20.53 16.51
CA GLU A 237 0.84 21.09 16.78
C GLU A 237 1.26 21.02 18.26
N ASN A 238 0.32 21.12 19.21
CA ASN A 238 0.62 21.36 20.63
C ASN A 238 0.97 20.12 21.49
N GLN A 239 0.96 18.89 20.94
CA GLN A 239 1.11 17.65 21.74
C GLN A 239 2.11 16.62 21.19
N ALA A 240 3.18 17.08 20.55
CA ALA A 240 4.38 16.27 20.36
C ALA A 240 5.62 17.08 20.78
N PRO A 241 6.69 16.44 21.27
CA PRO A 241 8.00 17.08 21.18
C PRO A 241 8.15 17.53 19.72
N ARG A 242 8.57 18.77 19.51
CA ARG A 242 9.10 19.16 18.21
C ARG A 242 10.08 18.05 17.84
N VAL A 243 9.73 17.22 16.86
CA VAL A 243 10.76 16.77 15.94
C VAL A 243 11.22 18.10 15.40
N GLU A 244 12.32 18.60 15.96
CA GLU A 244 12.97 19.77 15.41
C GLU A 244 13.04 19.57 13.91
N LYS A 245 12.88 20.64 13.15
CA LYS A 245 13.12 20.64 11.72
C LYS A 245 14.58 20.26 11.47
N GLU A 246 14.93 18.99 11.64
CA GLU A 246 15.78 18.30 10.72
C GLU A 246 14.92 18.04 9.47
N GLU A 247 14.59 19.14 8.77
CA GLU A 247 14.81 19.10 7.33
C GLU A 247 16.25 18.63 7.21
N THR A 248 16.44 17.31 7.06
CA THR A 248 17.76 16.75 6.79
C THR A 248 18.34 17.65 5.72
N THR A 249 19.52 18.22 5.97
CA THR A 249 20.21 19.16 5.07
C THR A 249 20.16 18.67 3.60
N LEU A 250 20.07 17.35 3.45
CA LEU A 250 19.80 16.53 2.28
C LEU A 250 18.54 16.92 1.48
N ALA A 251 17.37 17.05 2.10
CA ALA A 251 16.11 17.36 1.39
C ALA A 251 16.12 18.76 0.74
N LYS A 252 16.94 19.70 1.26
CA LYS A 252 17.18 21.02 0.64
C LYS A 252 17.97 20.92 -0.66
N ILE A 253 18.77 19.86 -0.83
CA ILE A 253 19.60 19.63 -2.03
C ILE A 253 18.77 19.03 -3.16
N THR A 254 17.94 18.02 -2.85
CA THR A 254 16.97 17.46 -3.78
C THR A 254 15.87 16.70 -3.05
N LYS A 255 14.64 16.76 -3.59
CA LYS A 255 13.45 16.09 -3.04
C LYS A 255 13.68 14.60 -2.74
N ASN A 256 14.52 13.93 -3.52
CA ASN A 256 14.76 12.49 -3.41
C ASN A 256 16.02 12.14 -2.59
N ALA A 257 16.70 13.13 -1.99
CA ALA A 257 17.93 12.90 -1.25
C ALA A 257 17.75 11.98 -0.03
N PRO A 258 16.69 12.11 0.79
CA PRO A 258 16.48 11.20 1.92
C PRO A 258 16.29 9.75 1.47
N THR A 259 15.59 9.53 0.35
CA THR A 259 15.36 8.19 -0.22
C THR A 259 16.66 7.53 -0.69
N ILE A 260 17.57 8.30 -1.30
CA ILE A 260 18.88 7.81 -1.74
C ILE A 260 19.80 7.57 -0.53
N ALA A 261 19.80 8.47 0.44
CA ALA A 261 20.58 8.31 1.67
C ALA A 261 20.17 7.03 2.41
N HIS A 262 18.87 6.82 2.61
CA HIS A 262 18.36 5.60 3.24
C HIS A 262 18.72 4.33 2.45
N ALA A 263 18.63 4.37 1.12
CA ALA A 263 19.04 3.23 0.30
C ALA A 263 20.54 2.91 0.49
N LEU A 264 21.40 3.93 0.55
CA LEU A 264 22.85 3.76 0.76
C LEU A 264 23.20 3.40 2.22
N GLU A 265 22.42 3.80 3.21
CA GLU A 265 22.56 3.30 4.59
C GLU A 265 22.30 1.79 4.67
N LEU A 266 21.27 1.31 3.98
CA LEU A 266 20.93 -0.12 3.93
C LEU A 266 21.98 -0.95 3.19
N LYS A 267 22.60 -0.38 2.16
CA LYS A 267 23.73 -1.00 1.44
C LYS A 267 24.71 0.10 0.97
N PRO A 268 25.86 0.25 1.65
CA PRO A 268 26.81 1.37 1.46
C PRO A 268 27.27 1.59 0.03
N GLU A 269 27.39 0.52 -0.76
CA GLU A 269 27.83 0.57 -2.15
C GLU A 269 26.79 -0.10 -3.04
N GLN A 270 26.19 0.69 -3.94
CA GLN A 270 25.18 0.19 -4.87
C GLN A 270 25.43 0.67 -6.29
N SER A 271 25.12 -0.19 -7.25
CA SER A 271 25.07 0.22 -8.65
C SER A 271 23.85 1.10 -8.92
N PHE A 272 23.83 1.76 -10.08
CA PHE A 272 22.67 2.56 -10.49
C PHE A 272 21.38 1.72 -10.57
N GLU A 273 21.46 0.49 -11.08
CA GLU A 273 20.30 -0.41 -11.17
C GLU A 273 19.82 -0.87 -9.80
N GLU A 274 20.75 -1.13 -8.87
CA GLU A 274 20.40 -1.48 -7.51
C GLU A 274 19.71 -0.31 -6.81
N LEU A 275 20.22 0.92 -6.97
CA LEU A 275 19.58 2.11 -6.43
C LEU A 275 18.19 2.34 -7.02
N LEU A 276 17.97 2.10 -8.32
CA LEU A 276 16.61 2.18 -8.89
C LEU A 276 15.65 1.21 -8.21
N ARG A 277 16.09 -0.03 -8.00
CA ARG A 277 15.28 -1.08 -7.38
C ARG A 277 15.01 -0.77 -5.90
N THR A 278 16.01 -0.31 -5.16
CA THR A 278 15.91 -0.04 -3.72
C THR A 278 15.11 1.24 -3.44
N THR A 279 15.27 2.28 -4.27
CA THR A 279 14.59 3.58 -4.07
C THR A 279 13.21 3.66 -4.73
N GLY A 280 12.92 2.81 -5.73
CA GLY A 280 11.70 2.88 -6.52
C GLY A 280 11.59 4.12 -7.42
N LEU A 281 12.66 4.92 -7.55
CA LEU A 281 12.68 6.14 -8.36
C LEU A 281 12.78 5.79 -9.85
N SER A 282 12.26 6.67 -10.71
CA SER A 282 12.52 6.57 -12.16
C SER A 282 13.99 6.89 -12.48
N GLN A 283 14.50 6.39 -13.62
CA GLN A 283 15.86 6.66 -14.07
C GLN A 283 16.21 8.16 -14.11
N GLY A 284 15.27 9.00 -14.58
CA GLY A 284 15.47 10.45 -14.61
C GLY A 284 15.54 11.08 -13.22
N GLN A 285 14.69 10.64 -12.29
CA GLN A 285 14.66 11.14 -10.92
C GLN A 285 15.91 10.75 -10.13
N LEU A 286 16.37 9.50 -10.27
CA LEU A 286 17.58 9.03 -9.61
C LEU A 286 18.80 9.75 -10.18
N ARG A 287 18.91 9.88 -11.51
CA ARG A 287 20.03 10.58 -12.17
C ARG A 287 20.10 12.04 -11.76
N PHE A 288 18.97 12.75 -11.75
CA PHE A 288 18.89 14.14 -11.31
C PHE A 288 19.29 14.30 -9.85
N ALA A 289 18.82 13.40 -8.98
CA ALA A 289 19.12 13.49 -7.55
C ALA A 289 20.58 13.13 -7.23
N LEU A 290 21.16 12.10 -7.88
CA LEU A 290 22.57 11.75 -7.74
C LEU A 290 23.48 12.88 -8.23
N ASP A 291 23.16 13.53 -9.35
CA ASP A 291 23.93 14.68 -9.86
C ASP A 291 23.97 15.83 -8.84
N LYS A 292 22.83 16.13 -8.21
CA LYS A 292 22.74 17.16 -7.16
C LYS A 292 23.52 16.78 -5.89
N LEU A 293 23.45 15.51 -5.47
CA LEU A 293 24.18 15.02 -4.30
C LEU A 293 25.70 14.93 -4.52
N GLN A 294 26.12 14.63 -5.75
CA GLN A 294 27.52 14.64 -6.17
C GLN A 294 28.08 16.07 -6.22
N ALA A 295 27.30 17.03 -6.74
CA ALA A 295 27.71 18.43 -6.82
C ALA A 295 28.01 19.05 -5.44
N VAL A 296 27.35 18.56 -4.38
CA VAL A 296 27.60 18.99 -2.99
C VAL A 296 28.52 18.05 -2.21
N GLY A 297 29.09 17.02 -2.87
CA GLY A 297 30.08 16.12 -2.28
C GLY A 297 29.56 15.08 -1.29
N LEU A 298 28.24 14.85 -1.24
CA LEU A 298 27.62 13.91 -0.29
C LEU A 298 27.55 12.47 -0.80
N VAL A 299 27.45 12.30 -2.12
CA VAL A 299 27.54 10.99 -2.77
C VAL A 299 28.77 10.99 -3.65
N VAL A 300 29.61 9.96 -3.49
CA VAL A 300 30.73 9.70 -4.37
C VAL A 300 30.34 8.62 -5.35
N ARG A 301 30.79 8.77 -6.59
CA ARG A 301 30.71 7.71 -7.59
C ARG A 301 32.09 7.15 -7.83
N GLU A 302 32.22 5.84 -7.65
CA GLU A 302 33.40 5.09 -8.03
C GLU A 302 33.14 4.44 -9.39
N GLY A 303 33.94 4.85 -10.38
CA GLY A 303 33.77 4.48 -11.78
C GLY A 303 33.40 5.65 -12.70
N GLY A 304 33.09 5.32 -13.96
CA GLY A 304 32.86 6.28 -15.03
C GLY A 304 31.49 6.14 -15.68
N TRP A 305 31.04 7.18 -16.39
CA TRP A 305 29.83 7.09 -17.20
C TRP A 305 29.96 5.96 -18.23
N GLY A 306 29.06 4.96 -18.16
CA GLY A 306 29.05 3.82 -19.09
C GLY A 306 30.03 2.69 -18.76
N VAL A 307 30.69 2.73 -17.59
CA VAL A 307 31.60 1.67 -17.15
C VAL A 307 30.83 0.64 -16.32
N HIS A 308 30.91 -0.64 -16.72
CA HIS A 308 30.38 -1.75 -15.90
C HIS A 308 31.05 -1.78 -14.54
N GLY A 309 30.26 -1.87 -13.47
CA GLY A 309 30.75 -1.83 -12.09
C GLY A 309 30.77 -0.46 -11.44
N THR A 310 30.18 0.57 -12.07
CA THR A 310 30.02 1.89 -11.44
C THR A 310 29.10 1.81 -10.24
N THR A 311 29.61 2.20 -9.07
CA THR A 311 28.88 2.22 -7.80
C THR A 311 28.81 3.62 -7.21
N TYR A 312 27.83 3.81 -6.34
CA TYR A 312 27.59 5.02 -5.59
C TYR A 312 27.65 4.68 -4.10
N HIS A 313 28.32 5.53 -3.33
CA HIS A 313 28.40 5.41 -1.89
C HIS A 313 28.34 6.79 -1.21
N TRP A 314 28.02 6.79 0.09
CA TRP A 314 27.97 8.03 0.87
C TRP A 314 29.38 8.51 1.20
N SER A 315 29.67 9.79 0.93
CA SER A 315 30.93 10.41 1.33
C SER A 315 31.00 10.45 2.85
N ALA A 316 31.97 9.76 3.44
CA ALA A 316 32.23 9.84 4.87
C ALA A 316 32.82 11.23 5.21
N GLN A 317 31.96 12.23 5.36
CA GLN A 317 32.33 13.47 6.02
C GLN A 317 31.97 13.35 7.50
N THR A 318 33.04 13.31 8.31
CA THR A 318 33.11 13.37 9.78
C THR A 318 32.21 14.46 10.38
#